data_AF-A0A1B9LAE8-F1
#
_entry.id   AF-A0A1B9LAE8-F1
#
_cell.length_a   1.000
_cell.length_b   1.000
_cell.length_c   1.000
_cell.angle_alpha   90.00
_cell.angle_beta   90.00
_cell.angle_gamma   90.00
#
_symmetry.space_group_name_H-M   'P 1'
#
loop_
_entity.id
_entity.type
_entity.pdbx_description
1 polymer ?
#
loop_
_entity_poly.entity_id
_entity_poly.type
_entity_poly.pdbx_seq_one_letter_code
_entity_poly.pdbx_strand_id
1 'polypeptide(L)'
;MKKYYLLGFIFLLFFDTFGQTSFKLTALSALPFEFNIDWIIRIFSHYWAYVVILGYSGAFITWMVLLKNAPIGPAFAASHLQVVTVMLVSVIVFNEHLTWTRIFGALFIIIGIIFLALAEQRLHKKNLYTKT
;
A
#
# COMPACT_ATOMS: atom_id res chain seq x y z
N MET A 1 -3.39 1.73 -22.52
CA MET A 1 -3.00 2.67 -21.44
C MET A 1 -3.67 2.32 -20.11
N LYS A 2 -5.02 2.28 -20.00
CA LYS A 2 -5.73 1.97 -18.73
C LYS A 2 -5.36 0.62 -18.07
N LYS A 3 -5.16 -0.45 -18.87
CA LYS A 3 -4.77 -1.78 -18.36
C LYS A 3 -3.39 -1.78 -17.67
N TYR A 4 -2.44 -0.98 -18.14
CA TYR A 4 -1.10 -0.88 -17.54
C TYR A 4 -1.15 -0.22 -16.15
N TYR A 5 -1.95 0.84 -15.99
CA TYR A 5 -2.14 1.46 -14.68
C TYR A 5 -2.81 0.50 -13.71
N LEU A 6 -3.89 -0.16 -14.14
CA LEU A 6 -4.57 -1.14 -13.31
C LEU A 6 -3.63 -2.24 -12.83
N LEU A 7 -2.84 -2.81 -13.75
CA LEU A 7 -1.86 -3.84 -13.41
C LEU A 7 -0.79 -3.31 -12.46
N GLY A 8 -0.26 -2.11 -12.71
CA GLY A 8 0.69 -1.45 -11.82
C GLY A 8 0.14 -1.22 -10.42
N PHE A 9 -1.11 -0.75 -10.28
CA PHE A 9 -1.74 -0.57 -8.97
C PHE A 9 -1.98 -1.89 -8.26
N ILE A 10 -2.38 -2.94 -8.98
CA ILE A 10 -2.53 -4.28 -8.40
C ILE A 10 -1.18 -4.78 -7.85
N PHE A 11 -0.10 -4.65 -8.63
CA PHE A 11 1.23 -5.03 -8.15
C PHE A 11 1.70 -4.17 -6.99
N LEU A 12 1.46 -2.86 -7.03
CA LEU A 12 1.83 -1.95 -5.95
C LEU A 12 1.13 -2.35 -4.66
N LEU A 13 -0.19 -2.53 -4.70
CA LEU A 13 -0.97 -2.96 -3.54
C LEU A 13 -0.55 -4.34 -3.04
N PHE A 14 -0.23 -5.26 -3.96
CA PHE A 14 0.29 -6.58 -3.59
C PHE A 14 1.60 -6.44 -2.81
N PHE A 15 2.59 -5.74 -3.36
CA PHE A 15 3.90 -5.57 -2.73
C PHE A 15 3.83 -4.80 -1.41
N ASP A 16 3.05 -3.72 -1.35
CA ASP A 16 2.83 -2.95 -0.13
C ASP A 16 2.17 -3.80 0.96
N THR A 17 1.10 -4.53 0.61
CA THR A 17 0.38 -5.36 1.58
C THR A 17 1.23 -6.52 2.07
N PHE A 18 1.95 -7.16 1.16
CA PHE A 18 2.84 -8.27 1.47
C PHE A 18 4.03 -7.82 2.31
N GLY A 19 4.63 -6.67 1.99
CA GLY A 19 5.71 -6.05 2.74
C GLY A 19 5.29 -5.68 4.17
N GLN A 20 4.17 -4.97 4.34
CA GLN A 20 3.66 -4.58 5.66
C GLN A 20 3.23 -5.77 6.53
N THR A 21 2.64 -6.80 5.91
CA THR A 21 2.26 -8.04 6.62
C THR A 21 3.50 -8.80 7.07
N SER A 22 4.51 -8.90 6.21
CA SER A 22 5.81 -9.51 6.54
C SER A 22 6.55 -8.71 7.62
N PHE A 23 6.40 -7.38 7.61
CA PHE A 23 6.98 -6.50 8.62
C PHE A 23 6.41 -6.81 10.00
N LYS A 24 5.10 -6.96 10.08
CA LYS A 24 4.43 -7.37 11.32
C LYS A 24 4.87 -8.77 11.79
N LEU A 25 4.98 -9.74 10.87
CA LEU A 25 5.47 -11.09 11.20
C LEU A 25 6.90 -11.07 11.75
N THR A 26 7.75 -10.23 11.16
CA THR A 26 9.13 -10.01 11.64
C THR A 26 9.12 -9.39 13.04
N ALA A 27 8.28 -8.36 13.25
CA ALA A 27 8.17 -7.70 14.55
C ALA A 27 7.67 -8.63 15.67
N LEU A 28 6.69 -9.50 15.37
CA LEU A 28 6.21 -10.51 16.32
C LEU A 28 7.31 -11.51 16.69
N SER A 29 8.14 -11.89 15.72
CA SER A 29 9.26 -12.82 15.93
C SER A 29 10.44 -12.18 16.67
N ALA A 30 10.49 -10.85 16.71
CA ALA A 30 11.52 -10.08 17.39
C ALA A 30 11.17 -9.79 18.86
N LEU A 31 10.02 -10.24 19.37
CA LEU A 31 9.66 -10.07 20.79
C LEU A 31 10.58 -10.89 21.72
N PRO A 32 10.87 -10.40 22.94
CA PRO A 32 10.61 -9.06 23.46
C PRO A 32 11.50 -7.99 22.79
N PHE A 33 10.99 -6.76 22.73
CA PHE A 33 11.72 -5.62 22.16
C PHE A 33 12.79 -5.14 23.13
N GLU A 34 14.05 -5.35 22.76
CA GLU A 34 15.20 -5.04 23.59
C GLU A 34 16.32 -4.46 22.71
N PHE A 35 17.09 -3.50 23.22
CA PHE A 35 18.22 -2.94 22.47
C PHE A 35 19.51 -3.69 22.80
N ASN A 36 19.56 -4.98 22.44
CA ASN A 36 20.73 -5.83 22.60
C ASN A 36 21.05 -6.59 21.30
N ILE A 37 22.24 -7.17 21.24
CA ILE A 37 22.72 -7.91 20.07
C ILE A 37 21.81 -9.12 19.79
N ASP A 38 21.32 -9.78 20.83
CA ASP A 38 20.44 -10.95 20.69
C ASP A 38 19.13 -10.60 19.96
N TRP A 39 18.55 -9.44 20.25
CA TRP A 39 17.37 -8.93 19.54
C TRP A 39 17.64 -8.65 18.07
N ILE A 40 18.80 -8.05 17.76
CA ILE A 40 19.22 -7.82 16.36
C ILE A 40 19.36 -9.16 15.64
N ILE A 41 20.02 -10.15 16.25
CA ILE A 41 20.18 -11.49 15.69
C ILE A 41 18.81 -12.13 15.44
N ARG A 42 17.85 -12.02 16.37
CA ARG A 42 16.48 -12.55 16.17
C ARG A 42 15.79 -11.96 14.94
N ILE A 43 15.90 -10.65 14.73
CA ILE A 43 15.31 -9.98 13.56
C ILE A 43 15.90 -10.55 12.27
N PHE A 44 17.23 -10.55 12.16
CA PHE A 44 17.90 -10.96 10.93
C PHE A 44 17.87 -12.48 10.70
N SER A 45 17.62 -13.28 11.75
CA SER A 45 17.46 -14.74 11.61
C SER A 45 16.09 -15.13 11.04
N HIS A 46 15.10 -14.24 11.06
CA HIS A 46 13.76 -14.54 10.58
C HIS A 46 13.58 -14.28 9.08
N TYR A 47 13.11 -15.29 8.35
CA TYR A 47 12.97 -15.20 6.89
C TYR A 47 12.06 -14.05 6.43
N TRP A 48 11.04 -13.70 7.23
CA TRP A 48 10.13 -12.58 6.95
C TRP A 48 10.86 -11.23 6.84
N ALA A 49 11.98 -11.04 7.53
CA ALA A 49 12.77 -9.81 7.46
C ALA A 49 13.32 -9.58 6.04
N TYR A 50 13.67 -10.65 5.32
CA TYR A 50 14.09 -10.55 3.93
C TYR A 50 12.91 -10.36 2.97
N VAL A 51 11.77 -10.95 3.28
CA VAL A 51 10.52 -10.75 2.52
C VAL A 51 10.05 -9.29 2.61
N VAL A 52 10.22 -8.63 3.76
CA VAL A 52 10.02 -7.19 3.91
C VAL A 52 10.82 -6.41 2.89
N ILE A 53 12.12 -6.68 2.78
CA ILE A 53 13.02 -6.00 1.84
C ILE A 53 12.55 -6.19 0.40
N LEU A 54 12.18 -7.43 0.03
CA LEU A 54 11.65 -7.74 -1.30
C LEU A 54 10.32 -7.02 -1.57
N GLY A 55 9.41 -7.00 -0.59
CA GLY A 55 8.12 -6.30 -0.68
C GLY A 55 8.29 -4.81 -0.91
N TYR A 56 9.06 -4.13 -0.07
CA TYR A 56 9.30 -2.69 -0.21
C TYR A 56 10.08 -2.34 -1.49
N SER A 57 11.04 -3.18 -1.91
CA SER A 57 11.75 -2.99 -3.18
C SER A 57 10.80 -3.13 -4.38
N GLY A 58 9.94 -4.16 -4.38
CA GLY A 58 8.93 -4.36 -5.42
C GLY A 58 7.91 -3.22 -5.48
N ALA A 59 7.45 -2.74 -4.32
CA ALA A 59 6.56 -1.59 -4.22
C ALA A 59 7.23 -0.33 -4.79
N PHE A 60 8.47 -0.05 -4.39
CA PHE A 60 9.22 1.11 -4.88
C PHE A 60 9.42 1.09 -6.40
N ILE A 61 9.85 -0.03 -6.96
CA ILE A 61 10.03 -0.18 -8.42
C ILE A 61 8.69 0.00 -9.14
N THR A 62 7.63 -0.65 -8.66
CA THR A 62 6.29 -0.55 -9.25
C THR A 62 5.78 0.89 -9.21
N TRP A 63 6.03 1.59 -8.10
CA TRP A 63 5.67 2.99 -7.93
C TRP A 63 6.42 3.90 -8.91
N MET A 64 7.73 3.73 -9.08
CA MET A 64 8.51 4.50 -10.06
C MET A 64 8.01 4.28 -11.50
N VAL A 65 7.65 3.04 -11.85
CA VAL A 65 7.08 2.71 -13.16
C VAL A 65 5.69 3.34 -13.36
N LEU A 66 4.85 3.33 -12.32
CA LEU A 66 3.54 3.99 -12.32
C LEU A 66 3.67 5.50 -12.52
N LEU A 67 4.55 6.15 -11.76
CA LEU A 67 4.76 7.60 -11.80
C LEU A 67 5.26 8.10 -13.15
N LYS A 68 5.96 7.27 -13.93
CA LYS A 68 6.39 7.63 -15.29
C LYS A 68 5.21 7.95 -16.21
N ASN A 69 4.04 7.36 -15.96
CA ASN A 69 2.91 7.43 -16.88
C ASN A 69 1.62 7.94 -16.23
N ALA A 70 1.44 7.79 -14.92
CA ALA A 70 0.18 8.11 -14.23
C ALA A 70 0.20 9.55 -13.69
N PRO A 71 -0.95 10.26 -13.67
CA PRO A 71 -1.04 11.54 -13.00
C PRO A 71 -0.78 11.35 -11.49
N ILE A 72 0.15 12.14 -10.95
CA ILE A 72 0.66 11.98 -9.59
C ILE A 72 -0.48 12.07 -8.56
N GLY A 73 -1.43 13.01 -8.74
CA GLY A 73 -2.54 13.23 -7.81
C GLY A 73 -3.39 11.97 -7.55
N PRO A 74 -4.12 11.44 -8.55
CA PRO A 74 -4.89 10.21 -8.37
C PRO A 74 -4.03 9.00 -8.00
N ALA A 75 -2.81 8.91 -8.54
CA ALA A 75 -1.93 7.79 -8.25
C ALA A 75 -1.51 7.74 -6.79
N PHE A 76 -1.22 8.91 -6.21
CA PHE A 76 -0.86 9.06 -4.82
C PHE A 76 -2.05 8.78 -3.89
N ALA A 77 -3.27 9.21 -4.24
CA ALA A 77 -4.44 8.81 -3.45
C ALA A 77 -4.70 7.30 -3.52
N ALA A 78 -4.61 6.70 -4.70
CA ALA A 78 -4.84 5.28 -4.88
C ALA A 78 -3.83 4.40 -4.12
N SER A 79 -2.57 4.84 -3.95
CA SER A 79 -1.58 4.07 -3.17
C SER A 79 -1.96 3.94 -1.69
N HIS A 80 -2.74 4.87 -1.12
CA HIS A 80 -3.27 4.75 0.24
C HIS A 80 -4.31 3.64 0.41
N LEU A 81 -4.82 3.05 -0.68
CA LEU A 81 -5.65 1.86 -0.61
C LEU A 81 -4.92 0.68 0.06
N GLN A 82 -3.58 0.72 0.13
CA GLN A 82 -2.76 -0.23 0.89
C GLN A 82 -3.21 -0.36 2.36
N VAL A 83 -3.69 0.72 2.98
CA VAL A 83 -4.14 0.69 4.38
C VAL A 83 -5.37 -0.22 4.54
N VAL A 84 -6.26 -0.18 3.55
CA VAL A 84 -7.47 -1.02 3.52
C VAL A 84 -7.09 -2.47 3.24
N THR A 85 -6.18 -2.72 2.29
CA THR A 85 -5.77 -4.09 1.96
C THR A 85 -5.00 -4.75 3.11
N VAL A 86 -4.10 -4.02 3.77
CA VAL A 86 -3.39 -4.51 4.97
C VAL A 86 -4.35 -4.79 6.12
N MET A 87 -5.35 -3.93 6.33
CA MET A 87 -6.40 -4.17 7.32
C MET A 87 -7.15 -5.48 7.04
N LEU A 88 -7.57 -5.71 5.79
CA LEU A 88 -8.27 -6.94 5.40
C LEU A 88 -7.40 -8.18 5.53
N VAL A 89 -6.15 -8.12 5.04
CA VAL A 89 -5.18 -9.22 5.18
C VAL A 89 -4.88 -9.49 6.65
N SER A 90 -4.88 -8.46 7.51
CA SER A 90 -4.59 -8.65 8.92
C SER A 90 -5.66 -9.44 9.67
N VAL A 91 -6.92 -9.33 9.25
CA VAL A 91 -8.01 -10.19 9.77
C VAL A 91 -7.75 -11.65 9.40
N ILE A 92 -7.30 -11.91 8.18
CA ILE A 92 -7.09 -13.28 7.67
C ILE A 92 -5.83 -13.92 8.26
N VAL A 93 -4.71 -13.18 8.27
CA VAL A 93 -3.39 -13.71 8.65
C VAL A 93 -3.19 -13.73 10.16
N PHE A 94 -3.71 -12.74 10.87
CA PHE A 94 -3.46 -12.58 12.31
C PHE A 94 -4.72 -12.76 13.17
N ASN A 95 -5.86 -13.10 12.57
CA ASN A 95 -7.16 -13.18 13.26
C ASN A 95 -7.49 -11.90 14.05
N GLU A 96 -7.10 -10.73 13.53
CA GLU A 96 -7.42 -9.46 14.18
C GLU A 96 -8.91 -9.14 14.11
N HIS A 97 -9.44 -8.58 15.19
CA HIS A 97 -10.81 -8.08 15.22
C HIS A 97 -10.94 -6.78 14.44
N LEU A 98 -11.88 -6.77 13.49
CA LEU A 98 -12.23 -5.58 12.73
C LEU A 98 -13.28 -4.77 13.49
N THR A 99 -12.87 -3.62 14.04
CA THR A 99 -13.79 -2.71 14.72
C THR A 99 -14.62 -1.91 13.72
N TRP A 100 -15.82 -1.51 14.12
CA TRP A 100 -16.68 -0.62 13.31
C TRP A 100 -15.97 0.68 12.92
N THR A 101 -15.15 1.23 13.82
CA THR A 101 -14.36 2.44 13.56
C THR A 101 -13.36 2.26 12.41
N ARG A 102 -12.69 1.10 12.32
CA ARG A 102 -11.77 0.77 11.22
C ARG A 102 -12.52 0.64 9.90
N ILE A 103 -13.72 0.05 9.91
CA ILE A 103 -14.58 -0.07 8.72
C ILE A 103 -14.97 1.32 8.20
N PHE A 104 -15.45 2.21 9.08
CA PHE A 104 -15.81 3.58 8.68
C PHE A 104 -14.58 4.36 8.15
N GLY A 105 -13.43 4.21 8.81
CA GLY A 105 -12.18 4.82 8.33
C GLY A 105 -11.80 4.32 6.93
N ALA A 106 -11.86 3.01 6.69
CA ALA A 106 -11.60 2.42 5.37
C ALA A 106 -12.58 2.92 4.30
N LEU A 107 -13.86 3.05 4.66
CA LEU A 107 -14.87 3.60 3.76
C LEU A 107 -14.57 5.06 3.38
N PHE A 108 -14.17 5.89 4.34
CA PHE A 108 -13.77 7.28 4.07
C PHE A 108 -12.55 7.39 3.16
N ILE A 109 -11.55 6.51 3.33
CA ILE A 109 -10.39 6.45 2.42
C ILE A 109 -10.85 6.16 0.99
N ILE A 110 -11.70 5.13 0.80
CA ILE A 110 -12.22 4.76 -0.51
C ILE A 110 -13.00 5.92 -1.14
N ILE A 111 -13.88 6.58 -0.38
CA ILE A 111 -14.64 7.75 -0.84
C ILE A 111 -13.70 8.88 -1.27
N GLY A 112 -12.68 9.17 -0.46
CA GLY A 112 -11.68 10.21 -0.77
C GLY A 112 -10.94 9.93 -2.09
N ILE A 113 -10.53 8.68 -2.31
CA ILE A 113 -9.88 8.25 -3.57
C ILE A 113 -10.83 8.46 -4.77
N ILE A 114 -12.11 8.08 -4.62
CA ILE A 114 -13.11 8.26 -5.68
C ILE A 114 -13.29 9.74 -6.02
N PHE A 115 -13.41 10.61 -5.00
CA PHE A 115 -13.57 12.04 -5.21
C PHE A 115 -12.36 12.65 -5.94
N LEU A 116 -11.14 12.26 -5.58
CA LEU A 116 -9.94 12.76 -6.26
C LEU A 116 -9.87 12.27 -7.71
N ALA A 117 -10.19 10.99 -7.96
CA ALA A 117 -10.23 10.43 -9.31
C ALA A 117 -11.25 11.17 -10.20
N LEU A 118 -12.43 11.49 -9.67
CA LEU A 118 -13.45 12.26 -10.39
C LEU A 118 -13.03 13.71 -10.64
N ALA A 119 -12.38 14.35 -9.66
CA ALA A 119 -11.86 15.71 -9.82
C ALA A 119 -10.82 15.80 -10.93
N GLU A 120 -9.88 14.85 -10.98
CA GLU A 120 -8.84 14.81 -12.03
C GLU A 120 -9.44 14.58 -13.42
N GLN A 121 -10.44 13.68 -13.55
CA GLN A 121 -11.14 13.47 -14.80
C GLN A 121 -11.81 14.75 -15.32
N ARG A 122 -12.38 15.56 -14.44
CA ARG A 122 -12.98 16.85 -14.79
C ARG A 122 -11.93 17.86 -15.23
N LEU A 123 -10.81 17.96 -14.51
CA LEU A 123 -9.70 18.87 -14.86
C LEU A 123 -9.08 18.52 -16.22
N HIS A 124 -8.83 17.23 -16.47
CA HIS A 124 -8.29 16.76 -17.74
C HIS A 124 -9.27 17.05 -18.90
N LYS A 125 -10.57 16.87 -18.69
CA LYS A 125 -11.59 17.23 -19.69
C LYS A 125 -11.59 18.73 -19.96
N LYS A 126 -11.58 19.58 -18.93
CA LYS A 126 -11.55 21.05 -19.07
C LYS A 126 -10.35 21.52 -19.89
N ASN A 127 -9.14 21.02 -19.60
CA ASN A 127 -7.91 21.39 -20.31
C ASN A 127 -7.91 21.04 -21.81
N LEU A 128 -8.69 20.03 -22.23
CA LEU A 128 -8.84 19.69 -23.65
C LEU A 128 -9.69 20.74 -24.40
N TYR A 129 -10.68 21.35 -23.75
CA TYR A 129 -11.55 22.35 -24.38
C TYR A 129 -10.93 23.76 -24.41
N THR A 130 -10.02 24.10 -23.49
CA THR A 130 -9.34 25.41 -23.48
C THR A 130 -8.15 25.51 -24.44
N LYS A 131 -7.70 24.39 -25.02
CA LYS A 131 -6.59 24.33 -25.98
C LYS A 131 -7.02 24.31 -27.46
N THR A 132 -8.33 24.33 -27.72
CA THR A 132 -8.97 24.55 -29.03
C THR A 132 -9.51 25.96 -29.10
#